data_AF-A0A381DIZ6-F1
#
_entry.id   AF-A0A381DIZ6-F1
#
_cell.length_a   1.000
_cell.length_b   1.000
_cell.length_c   1.000
_cell.angle_alpha   90.00
_cell.angle_beta   90.00
_cell.angle_gamma   90.00
#
_symmetry.space_group_name_H-M   'P 1'
#
loop_
_entity.id
_entity.type
_entity.pdbx_description
1 polymer ?
#
loop_
_entity_poly.entity_id
_entity_poly.type
_entity_poly.pdbx_seq_one_letter_code
_entity_poly.pdbx_strand_id
1 'polypeptide(L)'
;MLTLASSSQTRAEILRANGISFNQIKLNFKEEVERVGTPSKYVLDVVKSKQKEFFDIYPDMQNVLFADSIVSIEDKIFGKAKYEKDALDMLLAQSGNIVSVFSAMLFCSQKFEMISVNETKFEFLKFEENDLNFYLQSNEWQGKAGAMMIEGFNKKYIKSYSGYLSNARGLCVEILKAFL
;
A
#
# COMPACT_ATOMS: atom_id res chain seq x y z
N MET A 1 -15.94 -14.92 8.77
CA MET A 1 -15.94 -13.50 8.37
C MET A 1 -14.51 -12.98 8.51
N LEU A 2 -14.02 -12.24 7.51
CA LEU A 2 -12.64 -11.73 7.48
C LEU A 2 -12.45 -10.60 8.50
N THR A 3 -11.25 -10.47 9.08
CA THR A 3 -10.85 -9.29 9.87
C THR A 3 -9.74 -8.55 9.14
N LEU A 4 -10.00 -7.33 8.68
CA LEU A 4 -8.98 -6.44 8.15
C LEU A 4 -8.28 -5.71 9.31
N ALA A 5 -7.06 -6.12 9.64
CA ALA A 5 -6.20 -5.47 10.63
C ALA A 5 -5.45 -4.28 9.98
N SER A 6 -6.19 -3.25 9.58
CA SER A 6 -5.64 -2.08 8.91
C SER A 6 -6.49 -0.83 9.14
N SER A 7 -5.84 0.32 9.33
CA SER A 7 -6.52 1.63 9.36
C SER A 7 -6.79 2.23 7.96
N SER A 8 -6.29 1.61 6.89
CA SER A 8 -6.45 2.10 5.52
C SER A 8 -7.90 2.05 5.06
N GLN A 9 -8.46 3.19 4.65
CA GLN A 9 -9.78 3.26 4.02
C GLN A 9 -9.76 2.65 2.62
N THR A 10 -8.69 2.87 1.85
CA THR A 10 -8.53 2.31 0.50
C THR A 10 -8.58 0.78 0.51
N ARG A 11 -7.93 0.11 1.46
CA ARG A 11 -8.00 -1.36 1.57
C ARG A 11 -9.41 -1.85 1.92
N ALA A 12 -10.10 -1.13 2.81
CA ALA A 12 -11.48 -1.43 3.15
C ALA A 12 -12.42 -1.27 1.93
N GLU A 13 -12.23 -0.21 1.14
CA GLU A 13 -12.96 0.02 -0.11
C GLU A 13 -12.71 -1.08 -1.14
N ILE A 14 -11.45 -1.52 -1.31
CA ILE A 14 -11.11 -2.63 -2.21
C ILE A 14 -11.90 -3.88 -1.83
N LEU A 15 -11.94 -4.26 -0.55
CA LEU A 15 -12.70 -5.42 -0.09
C LEU A 15 -14.20 -5.27 -0.33
N ARG A 16 -14.79 -4.11 0.01
CA ARG A 16 -16.24 -3.84 -0.18
C ARG A 16 -16.63 -3.89 -1.66
N ALA A 17 -15.87 -3.22 -2.52
CA ALA A 17 -16.12 -3.18 -3.97
C ALA A 17 -16.04 -4.57 -4.61
N ASN A 18 -15.40 -5.52 -3.93
CA ASN A 18 -15.22 -6.89 -4.38
C ASN A 18 -16.16 -7.90 -3.69
N GLY A 19 -17.14 -7.44 -2.90
CA GLY A 19 -18.14 -8.29 -2.24
C GLY A 19 -17.61 -9.10 -1.05
N ILE A 20 -16.42 -8.77 -0.54
CA ILE A 20 -15.80 -9.50 0.57
C ILE A 20 -16.32 -8.93 1.89
N SER A 21 -16.95 -9.76 2.71
CA SER A 21 -17.45 -9.37 4.04
C SER A 21 -16.35 -9.38 5.09
N PHE A 22 -16.16 -8.25 5.79
CA PHE A 22 -15.11 -8.09 6.79
C PHE A 22 -15.48 -7.16 7.94
N ASN A 23 -14.81 -7.35 9.08
CA ASN A 23 -14.69 -6.35 10.14
C ASN A 23 -13.34 -5.63 10.03
N GLN A 24 -13.31 -4.32 10.28
CA GLN A 24 -12.07 -3.56 10.28
C GLN A 24 -11.61 -3.25 11.70
N ILE A 25 -10.41 -3.68 12.06
CA ILE A 25 -9.74 -3.30 13.31
C ILE A 25 -8.64 -2.30 12.97
N LYS A 26 -8.77 -1.09 13.50
CA LYS A 26 -7.81 0.00 13.28
C LYS A 26 -6.77 -0.03 14.39
N LEU A 27 -5.54 -0.32 14.04
CA LEU A 27 -4.39 -0.24 14.93
C LEU A 27 -3.34 0.69 14.34
N ASN A 28 -2.72 1.47 15.20
CA ASN A 28 -1.53 2.25 14.87
C ASN A 28 -0.31 1.39 15.17
N PHE A 29 0.03 0.52 14.22
CA PHE A 29 1.25 -0.27 14.27
C PHE A 29 2.47 0.65 14.26
N LYS A 30 3.46 0.33 15.07
CA LYS A 30 4.73 1.07 15.04
C LYS A 30 5.54 0.53 13.87
N GLU A 31 6.00 1.42 13.00
CA GLU A 31 6.85 1.04 11.87
C GLU A 31 8.31 0.96 12.34
N GLU A 32 8.60 0.02 13.24
CA GLU A 32 9.95 -0.24 13.79
C GLU A 32 10.66 -1.34 12.98
N VAL A 33 10.60 -1.24 11.65
CA VAL A 33 11.30 -2.17 10.75
C VAL A 33 12.42 -1.43 10.04
N GLU A 34 13.65 -1.94 10.18
CA GLU A 34 14.80 -1.39 9.48
C GLU A 34 14.65 -1.58 7.97
N ARG A 35 15.01 -0.54 7.20
CA ARG A 35 15.00 -0.56 5.73
C ARG A 35 16.22 -1.30 5.20
N VAL A 36 16.22 -2.62 5.33
CA VAL A 36 17.31 -3.49 4.90
C VAL A 36 16.83 -4.42 3.78
N GLY A 37 17.64 -4.55 2.73
CA GLY A 37 17.39 -5.43 1.60
C GLY A 37 16.50 -4.79 0.52
N THR A 38 15.79 -5.62 -0.23
CA THR A 38 14.97 -5.18 -1.36
C THR A 38 13.66 -4.52 -0.89
N PRO A 39 13.04 -3.65 -1.70
CA PRO A 39 11.71 -3.10 -1.43
C PRO A 39 10.66 -4.18 -1.11
N SER A 40 10.68 -5.30 -1.84
CA SER A 40 9.79 -6.45 -1.62
C SER A 40 10.02 -7.13 -0.27
N LYS A 41 11.26 -7.27 0.18
CA LYS A 41 11.61 -7.82 1.49
C LYS A 41 11.15 -6.87 2.60
N TYR A 42 11.45 -5.58 2.47
CA TYR A 42 11.08 -4.57 3.45
C TYR A 42 9.57 -4.56 3.73
N VAL A 43 8.75 -4.46 2.68
CA VAL A 43 7.28 -4.40 2.86
C VAL A 43 6.72 -5.69 3.47
N LEU A 44 7.33 -6.85 3.16
CA LEU A 44 6.98 -8.12 3.81
C LEU A 44 7.33 -8.12 5.30
N ASP A 45 8.51 -7.63 5.66
CA ASP A 45 8.98 -7.56 7.04
C ASP A 45 8.09 -6.58 7.85
N VAL A 46 7.63 -5.48 7.25
CA VAL A 46 6.60 -4.59 7.83
C VAL A 46 5.30 -5.34 8.10
N VAL A 47 4.76 -6.09 7.14
CA VAL A 47 3.52 -6.85 7.32
C VAL A 47 3.65 -7.91 8.43
N LYS A 48 4.80 -8.59 8.52
CA LYS A 48 5.07 -9.55 9.60
C LYS A 48 5.16 -8.89 10.97
N SER A 49 5.75 -7.69 11.06
CA SER A 49 5.76 -6.92 12.32
C SER A 49 4.34 -6.60 12.78
N LYS A 50 3.47 -6.17 11.86
CA LYS A 50 2.05 -5.91 12.16
C LYS A 50 1.31 -7.15 12.62
N GLN A 51 1.55 -8.28 11.97
CA GLN A 51 0.98 -9.56 12.37
C GLN A 51 1.36 -9.89 13.82
N LYS A 52 2.64 -9.79 14.15
CA LYS A 52 3.15 -10.04 15.51
C LYS A 52 2.49 -9.11 16.54
N GLU A 53 2.57 -7.79 16.33
CA GLU A 53 1.97 -6.79 17.21
C GLU A 53 0.46 -6.99 17.39
N PHE A 54 -0.24 -7.44 16.35
CA PHE A 54 -1.68 -7.71 16.43
C PHE A 54 -1.98 -8.91 17.33
N PHE A 55 -1.26 -10.02 17.17
CA PHE A 55 -1.49 -11.23 17.95
C PHE A 55 -0.99 -11.11 19.39
N ASP A 56 -0.06 -10.20 19.69
CA ASP A 56 0.28 -9.84 21.06
C ASP A 56 -0.93 -9.22 21.82
N ILE A 57 -1.88 -8.60 21.09
CA ILE A 57 -3.09 -7.98 21.64
C ILE A 57 -4.32 -8.91 21.52
N TYR A 58 -4.43 -9.64 20.41
CA TYR A 58 -5.58 -10.47 20.06
C TYR A 58 -5.17 -11.93 19.73
N PRO A 59 -4.64 -12.69 20.70
CA PRO A 59 -3.99 -13.98 20.45
C PRO A 59 -4.91 -15.05 19.85
N ASP A 60 -6.20 -15.02 20.19
CA ASP A 60 -7.17 -16.03 19.73
C ASP A 60 -7.88 -15.66 18.43
N MET A 61 -7.54 -14.52 17.83
CA MET A 61 -8.24 -14.03 16.64
C MET A 61 -7.85 -14.82 15.39
N GLN A 62 -8.80 -14.97 14.47
CA GLN A 62 -8.64 -15.82 13.28
C GLN A 62 -9.22 -15.14 12.04
N ASN A 63 -8.82 -15.63 10.87
CA ASN A 63 -9.18 -15.06 9.57
C ASN A 63 -8.77 -13.58 9.50
N VAL A 64 -7.53 -13.29 9.85
CA VAL A 64 -6.99 -11.92 9.94
C VAL A 64 -6.17 -11.62 8.70
N LEU A 65 -6.45 -10.49 8.06
CA LEU A 65 -5.73 -9.96 6.91
C LEU A 65 -4.91 -8.74 7.31
N PHE A 66 -3.61 -8.85 7.10
CA PHE A 66 -2.63 -7.79 7.20
C PHE A 66 -2.18 -7.37 5.81
N ALA A 67 -1.91 -6.08 5.64
CA ALA A 67 -1.33 -5.58 4.42
C ALA A 67 -0.53 -4.30 4.66
N ASP A 68 0.49 -4.12 3.83
CA ASP A 68 1.25 -2.88 3.74
C ASP A 68 1.71 -2.61 2.32
N SER A 69 2.05 -1.35 2.03
CA SER A 69 2.35 -0.89 0.67
C SER A 69 3.40 0.20 0.71
N ILE A 70 4.36 0.10 -0.20
CA ILE A 70 5.43 1.09 -0.38
C ILE A 70 5.51 1.51 -1.85
N VAL A 71 6.08 2.69 -2.06
CA VAL A 71 6.51 3.14 -3.39
C VAL A 71 8.03 3.04 -3.46
N SER A 72 8.57 2.63 -4.61
CA SER A 72 9.99 2.53 -4.86
C SER A 72 10.34 3.11 -6.21
N ILE A 73 11.43 3.89 -6.27
CA ILE A 73 11.98 4.48 -7.49
C ILE A 73 13.48 4.27 -7.42
N GLU A 74 14.05 3.56 -8.40
CA GLU A 74 15.48 3.19 -8.39
C GLU A 74 15.92 2.59 -7.04
N ASP A 75 15.16 1.61 -6.55
CA ASP A 75 15.32 0.94 -5.23
C ASP A 75 15.23 1.84 -3.98
N LYS A 76 15.00 3.14 -4.14
CA LYS A 76 14.72 4.05 -3.02
C LYS A 76 13.27 3.91 -2.58
N ILE A 77 13.09 3.51 -1.32
CA ILE A 77 11.78 3.31 -0.70
C ILE A 77 11.21 4.63 -0.19
N PHE A 78 9.98 4.92 -0.62
CA PHE A 78 9.15 6.03 -0.17
C PHE A 78 7.95 5.50 0.63
N GLY A 79 7.96 5.80 1.93
CA GLY A 79 6.82 5.58 2.82
C GLY A 79 5.80 6.70 2.71
N LYS A 80 5.08 6.98 3.79
CA LYS A 80 4.12 8.09 3.86
C LYS A 80 4.84 9.41 4.11
N ALA A 81 4.47 10.45 3.38
CA ALA A 81 4.92 11.81 3.65
C ALA A 81 4.42 12.29 5.02
N LYS A 82 5.29 12.96 5.80
CA LYS A 82 4.90 13.59 7.08
C LYS A 82 4.48 15.03 6.87
N TYR A 83 5.14 15.72 5.95
CA TYR A 83 4.89 17.11 5.60
C TYR A 83 4.65 17.28 4.10
N GLU A 84 4.00 18.37 3.71
CA GLU A 84 3.73 18.69 2.30
C GLU A 84 5.01 18.74 1.46
N LYS A 85 6.11 19.26 2.03
CA LYS A 85 7.42 19.25 1.38
C LYS A 85 7.91 17.83 1.06
N ASP A 86 7.72 16.87 1.98
CA ASP A 86 8.07 15.48 1.73
C ASP A 86 7.23 14.90 0.58
N ALA A 87 5.94 15.25 0.54
CA ALA A 87 5.03 14.83 -0.53
C ALA A 87 5.47 15.41 -1.89
N LEU A 88 5.83 16.69 -1.94
CA LEU A 88 6.38 17.33 -3.13
C LEU A 88 7.65 16.60 -3.61
N ASP A 89 8.62 16.37 -2.72
CA ASP A 89 9.87 15.67 -3.07
C ASP A 89 9.60 14.25 -3.60
N MET A 90 8.65 13.53 -2.99
CA MET A 90 8.21 12.21 -3.46
C MET A 90 7.56 12.28 -4.85
N LEU A 91 6.72 13.28 -5.11
CA LEU A 91 6.01 13.42 -6.39
C LEU A 91 6.96 13.88 -7.51
N LEU A 92 7.91 14.76 -7.21
CA LEU A 92 8.96 15.15 -8.15
C LEU A 92 9.84 13.96 -8.54
N ALA A 93 10.14 13.06 -7.60
CA ALA A 93 10.88 11.83 -7.90
C ALA A 93 10.09 10.88 -8.84
N GLN A 94 8.75 10.88 -8.78
CA GLN A 94 7.90 10.08 -9.67
C GLN A 94 7.77 10.67 -11.07
N SER A 95 7.80 12.00 -11.18
CA SER A 95 7.55 12.74 -12.42
C SER A 95 8.50 12.32 -13.55
N GLY A 96 7.94 11.76 -14.63
CA GLY A 96 8.73 11.32 -15.78
C GLY A 96 9.55 10.03 -15.58
N ASN A 97 9.37 9.31 -14.46
CA ASN A 97 10.16 8.14 -14.09
C ASN A 97 9.33 6.84 -14.06
N ILE A 98 10.04 5.72 -13.97
CA ILE A 98 9.46 4.42 -13.68
C ILE A 98 9.35 4.25 -12.16
N VAL A 99 8.15 3.88 -11.71
CA VAL A 99 7.82 3.77 -10.29
C VAL A 99 7.22 2.40 -10.01
N SER A 100 7.74 1.72 -8.99
CA SER A 100 7.23 0.44 -8.52
C SER A 100 6.41 0.63 -7.25
N VAL A 101 5.20 0.09 -7.23
CA VAL A 101 4.40 -0.05 -6.01
C VAL A 101 4.45 -1.50 -5.57
N PHE A 102 5.01 -1.74 -4.39
CA PHE A 102 5.00 -3.05 -3.77
C PHE A 102 3.92 -3.09 -2.69
N SER A 103 3.02 -4.07 -2.75
CA SER A 103 2.16 -4.38 -1.61
C SER A 103 2.37 -5.81 -1.16
N ALA A 104 2.61 -5.96 0.14
CA ALA A 104 2.56 -7.25 0.81
C ALA A 104 1.21 -7.44 1.48
N MET A 105 0.74 -8.68 1.48
CA MET A 105 -0.36 -9.11 2.31
C MET A 105 -0.02 -10.42 3.00
N LEU A 106 -0.59 -10.59 4.19
CA LEU A 106 -0.50 -11.80 4.98
C LEU A 106 -1.90 -12.12 5.51
N PHE A 107 -2.42 -13.28 5.15
CA PHE A 107 -3.71 -13.77 5.64
C PHE A 107 -3.50 -14.97 6.56
N CYS A 108 -3.95 -14.85 7.80
CA CYS A 108 -3.93 -15.90 8.82
C CYS A 108 -5.30 -16.53 8.95
N SER A 109 -5.45 -17.79 8.53
CA SER A 109 -6.64 -18.60 8.80
C SER A 109 -6.37 -19.58 9.96
N GLN A 110 -7.38 -20.38 10.33
CA GLN A 110 -7.20 -21.49 11.27
C GLN A 110 -6.26 -22.60 10.75
N LYS A 111 -6.14 -22.76 9.43
CA LYS A 111 -5.53 -23.94 8.80
C LYS A 111 -4.24 -23.64 8.06
N PHE A 112 -4.09 -22.41 7.60
CA PHE A 112 -2.98 -21.99 6.77
C PHE A 112 -2.71 -20.49 6.94
N GLU A 113 -1.48 -20.12 6.64
CA GLU A 113 -1.09 -18.75 6.38
C GLU A 113 -0.77 -18.57 4.91
N MET A 114 -1.20 -17.46 4.35
CA MET A 114 -0.88 -17.07 2.98
C MET A 114 -0.13 -15.75 3.01
N ILE A 115 1.01 -15.70 2.33
CA ILE A 115 1.82 -14.51 2.14
C ILE A 115 1.90 -14.24 0.65
N SER A 116 1.72 -12.98 0.27
CA SER A 116 1.92 -12.54 -1.10
C SER A 116 2.56 -11.17 -1.12
N VAL A 117 3.56 -10.98 -1.99
CA VAL A 117 4.17 -9.68 -2.28
C VAL A 117 4.06 -9.47 -3.78
N ASN A 118 3.39 -8.41 -4.20
CA ASN A 118 3.20 -8.12 -5.62
C ASN A 118 3.76 -6.74 -5.95
N GLU A 119 4.32 -6.63 -7.15
CA GLU A 119 4.80 -5.39 -7.71
C GLU A 119 3.83 -4.90 -8.79
N THR A 120 3.60 -3.60 -8.84
CA THR A 120 2.95 -2.95 -9.98
C THR A 120 3.81 -1.79 -10.42
N LYS A 121 4.29 -1.83 -11.66
CA LYS A 121 5.18 -0.82 -12.23
C LYS A 121 4.38 0.16 -13.06
N PHE A 122 4.66 1.44 -12.90
CA PHE A 122 4.11 2.53 -13.69
C PHE A 122 5.23 3.29 -14.37
N GLU A 123 5.04 3.64 -15.63
CA GLU A 123 5.83 4.66 -16.31
C GLU A 123 5.00 5.94 -16.35
N PHE A 124 5.52 7.02 -15.76
CA PHE A 124 4.82 8.30 -15.74
C PHE A 124 5.34 9.27 -16.81
N LEU A 125 4.42 10.07 -17.35
CA LEU A 125 4.75 11.33 -18.00
C LEU A 125 5.28 12.34 -16.96
N LYS A 126 5.89 13.43 -17.43
CA LYS A 126 6.20 14.55 -16.54
C LYS A 126 4.91 15.14 -15.99
N PHE A 127 4.89 15.35 -14.68
CA PHE A 127 3.80 16.02 -13.98
C PHE A 127 3.86 17.53 -14.25
N GLU A 128 2.70 18.14 -14.42
CA GLU A 128 2.59 19.59 -14.57
C GLU A 128 2.62 20.26 -13.19
N GLU A 129 3.32 21.39 -13.09
CA GLU A 129 3.50 22.11 -11.83
C GLU A 129 2.17 22.58 -11.22
N ASN A 130 1.24 23.06 -12.04
CA ASN A 130 -0.08 23.50 -11.58
C ASN A 130 -0.87 22.36 -10.95
N ASP A 131 -0.80 21.17 -11.55
CA ASP A 131 -1.50 19.99 -11.05
C ASP A 131 -0.87 19.46 -9.77
N LEU A 132 0.46 19.48 -9.67
CA LEU A 132 1.18 19.14 -8.44
C LEU A 132 0.74 20.04 -7.29
N ASN A 133 0.72 21.36 -7.51
CA ASN A 133 0.31 22.33 -6.52
C ASN A 133 -1.15 22.13 -6.08
N PHE A 134 -2.06 21.88 -7.02
CA PHE A 134 -3.46 21.59 -6.72
C PHE A 134 -3.62 20.32 -5.87
N TYR A 135 -2.89 19.25 -6.21
CA TYR A 135 -2.93 17.99 -5.46
C TYR A 135 -2.31 18.10 -4.07
N LEU A 136 -1.24 18.87 -3.91
CA LEU A 136 -0.65 19.14 -2.59
C LEU A 136 -1.65 19.89 -1.69
N GLN A 137 -2.32 20.91 -2.24
CA GLN A 137 -3.35 21.69 -1.54
C GLN A 137 -4.59 20.87 -1.16
N SER A 138 -4.94 19.83 -1.94
CA SER A 138 -6.10 19.00 -1.64
C SER A 138 -5.91 18.11 -0.41
N ASN A 139 -4.67 17.95 0.08
CA ASN A 139 -4.29 17.02 1.16
C ASN A 139 -4.57 15.54 0.86
N GLU A 140 -4.95 15.20 -0.37
CA GLU A 140 -5.23 13.81 -0.75
C GLU A 140 -3.97 12.94 -0.71
N TRP A 141 -2.76 13.51 -0.71
CA TRP A 141 -1.51 12.78 -0.54
C TRP A 141 -1.34 12.17 0.86
N GLN A 142 -2.05 12.68 1.88
CA GLN A 142 -1.85 12.28 3.27
C GLN A 142 -2.17 10.79 3.49
N GLY A 143 -1.28 10.12 4.22
CA GLY A 143 -1.44 8.71 4.57
C GLY A 143 -1.18 7.73 3.41
N LYS A 144 -0.78 8.20 2.23
CA LYS A 144 -0.45 7.37 1.05
C LYS A 144 1.06 7.21 0.89
N ALA A 145 1.51 6.00 0.60
CA ALA A 145 2.92 5.75 0.32
C ALA A 145 3.36 6.50 -0.95
N GLY A 146 4.53 7.13 -0.91
CA GLY A 146 5.02 7.99 -1.97
C GLY A 146 4.11 9.18 -2.29
N ALA A 147 3.18 9.58 -1.42
CA ALA A 147 2.14 10.55 -1.74
C ALA A 147 1.31 10.18 -3.00
N MET A 148 1.35 8.91 -3.42
CA MET A 148 0.83 8.46 -4.71
C MET A 148 -0.66 8.14 -4.64
N MET A 149 -1.43 8.56 -5.64
CA MET A 149 -2.85 8.24 -5.81
C MET A 149 -3.14 7.87 -7.28
N ILE A 150 -3.00 6.58 -7.59
CA ILE A 150 -3.15 6.01 -8.95
C ILE A 150 -4.50 6.31 -9.61
N GLU A 151 -5.59 6.35 -8.83
CA GLU A 151 -6.93 6.64 -9.35
C GLU A 151 -7.25 8.14 -9.44
N GLY A 152 -6.42 8.98 -8.81
CA GLY A 152 -6.57 10.43 -8.71
C GLY A 152 -5.49 11.15 -9.50
N PHE A 153 -4.69 11.97 -8.81
CA PHE A 153 -3.65 12.81 -9.41
C PHE A 153 -2.78 12.07 -10.45
N ASN A 154 -2.27 10.88 -10.11
CA ASN A 154 -1.36 10.16 -11.00
C ASN A 154 -2.05 9.63 -12.28
N LYS A 155 -3.38 9.45 -12.28
CA LYS A 155 -4.13 8.74 -13.34
C LYS A 155 -3.87 9.30 -14.73
N LYS A 156 -3.89 10.64 -14.87
CA LYS A 156 -3.69 11.32 -16.16
C LYS A 156 -2.26 11.27 -16.68
N TYR A 157 -1.30 10.91 -15.83
CA TYR A 157 0.12 10.86 -16.18
C TYR A 157 0.61 9.44 -16.42
N ILE A 158 -0.22 8.41 -16.25
CA ILE A 158 0.18 7.02 -16.54
C ILE A 158 0.40 6.88 -18.04
N LYS A 159 1.65 6.69 -18.46
CA LYS A 159 2.01 6.38 -19.84
C LYS A 159 1.82 4.89 -20.11
N SER A 160 2.27 4.05 -19.20
CA SER A 160 2.10 2.59 -19.24
C SER A 160 2.17 2.01 -17.83
N TYR A 161 1.64 0.80 -17.63
CA TYR A 161 1.80 0.07 -16.38
C TYR A 161 1.76 -1.45 -16.58
N SER A 162 2.31 -2.20 -15.63
CA SER A 162 2.21 -3.66 -15.56
C SER A 162 1.98 -4.13 -14.13
N GLY A 163 1.11 -5.14 -13.97
CA GLY A 163 0.65 -5.64 -12.67
C GLY A 163 -0.82 -5.28 -12.36
N TYR A 164 -1.23 -5.47 -11.11
CA TYR A 164 -2.61 -5.26 -10.67
C TYR A 164 -2.84 -3.85 -10.12
N LEU A 165 -3.85 -3.14 -10.59
CA LEU A 165 -4.19 -1.81 -10.05
C LEU A 165 -4.64 -1.88 -8.59
N SER A 166 -5.30 -2.95 -8.17
CA SER A 166 -5.66 -3.18 -6.76
C SER A 166 -4.41 -3.23 -5.86
N ASN A 167 -3.33 -3.86 -6.34
CA ASN A 167 -2.04 -3.92 -5.66
C ASN A 167 -1.46 -2.51 -5.48
N ALA A 168 -1.50 -1.69 -6.53
CA ALA A 168 -1.03 -0.31 -6.44
C ALA A 168 -1.87 0.57 -5.49
N ARG A 169 -3.16 0.26 -5.35
CA ARG A 169 -4.07 0.90 -4.37
C ARG A 169 -3.87 0.39 -2.93
N GLY A 170 -3.19 -0.74 -2.78
CA GLY A 170 -2.67 -1.22 -1.51
C GLY A 170 -3.14 -2.62 -1.07
N LEU A 171 -3.87 -3.34 -1.91
CA LEU A 171 -4.25 -4.73 -1.64
C LEU A 171 -4.51 -5.48 -2.96
N CYS A 172 -3.70 -6.50 -3.24
CA CYS A 172 -3.84 -7.36 -4.42
C CYS A 172 -5.04 -8.32 -4.25
N VAL A 173 -6.25 -7.83 -4.55
CA VAL A 173 -7.50 -8.55 -4.30
C VAL A 173 -7.68 -9.78 -5.21
N GLU A 174 -7.09 -9.75 -6.40
CA GLU A 174 -7.08 -10.84 -7.38
C GLU A 174 -6.42 -12.08 -6.78
N ILE A 175 -5.27 -11.89 -6.10
CA ILE A 175 -4.60 -12.98 -5.39
C ILE A 175 -5.40 -13.37 -4.15
N LEU A 176 -5.89 -12.41 -3.36
CA LEU A 176 -6.63 -12.70 -2.13
C LEU A 176 -7.86 -13.58 -2.40
N LYS A 177 -8.63 -13.27 -3.45
CA LYS A 177 -9.83 -14.02 -3.85
C LYS A 177 -9.55 -15.47 -4.23
N ALA A 178 -8.35 -15.81 -4.67
CA ALA A 178 -8.01 -17.19 -4.99
C ALA A 178 -7.92 -18.09 -3.75
N PHE A 179 -7.86 -17.50 -2.55
CA PHE A 179 -7.71 -18.22 -1.26
C PHE A 179 -8.87 -18.03 -0.29
N LEU A 180 -9.82 -17.13 -0.60
CA LEU A 180 -11.05 -16.92 0.18
C LEU A 180 -12.18 -17.81 -0.36
#